data_AF-K1SMI4-F1
#
_entry.id   AF-K1SMI4-F1
#
_cell.length_a   1.000
_cell.length_b   1.000
_cell.length_c   1.000
_cell.angle_alpha   90.00
_cell.angle_beta   90.00
_cell.angle_gamma   90.00
#
_symmetry.space_group_name_H-M   'P 1'
#
loop_
_entity.id
_entity.type
_entity.pdbx_description
1 polymer ?
#
loop_
_entity_poly.entity_id
_entity_poly.type
_entity_poly.pdbx_seq_one_letter_code
_entity_poly.pdbx_strand_id
1 'polypeptide(L)'
;MYRAFLSRLPDFDGENLSDITHDTERCCAQIFLAAERNDITYRNAMIYLAMRTNRRLIQNIRTCIDDICNKKVKTPAQAQAYIWMLLQPYSSLDGFCLALLSAEEREQLDMLASQTPDAFRELGRMLHPGDNRLDELPGMLMEAFIHTL
;
A
#
# COMPACT_ATOMS: atom_id res chain seq x y z
N MET A 1 -12.25 -11.83 0.80
CA MET A 1 -12.61 -10.59 0.11
C MET A 1 -11.36 -9.78 -0.28
N TYR A 2 -10.60 -9.22 0.67
CA TYR A 2 -9.45 -8.35 0.35
C TYR A 2 -8.38 -8.97 -0.57
N ARG A 3 -7.95 -10.21 -0.32
CA ARG A 3 -6.97 -10.89 -1.18
C ARG A 3 -7.47 -11.13 -2.61
N ALA A 4 -8.78 -11.35 -2.77
CA ALA A 4 -9.39 -11.52 -4.09
C ALA A 4 -9.42 -10.18 -4.85
N PHE A 5 -9.73 -9.08 -4.15
CA PHE A 5 -9.58 -7.74 -4.69
C PHE A 5 -8.15 -7.48 -5.16
N LEU A 6 -7.14 -7.73 -4.31
CA LEU A 6 -5.74 -7.53 -4.70
C LEU A 6 -5.31 -8.37 -5.90
N SER A 7 -5.78 -9.61 -6.03
CA SER A 7 -5.43 -10.45 -7.20
C SER A 7 -5.92 -9.91 -8.54
N ARG A 8 -6.85 -8.94 -8.51
CA ARG A 8 -7.46 -8.28 -9.68
C ARG A 8 -7.12 -6.79 -9.72
N LEU A 9 -6.11 -6.36 -8.96
CA LEU A 9 -5.71 -4.95 -8.85
C LEU A 9 -5.47 -4.27 -10.21
N PRO A 10 -4.83 -4.92 -11.22
CA PRO A 10 -4.66 -4.30 -12.54
C PRO A 10 -5.95 -4.05 -13.32
N ASP A 11 -7.07 -4.67 -12.94
CA ASP A 11 -8.32 -4.60 -13.68
C ASP A 11 -9.25 -3.48 -13.21
N PHE A 12 -8.89 -2.78 -12.13
CA PHE A 12 -9.68 -1.71 -11.54
C PHE A 12 -9.28 -0.31 -12.03
N ASP A 13 -8.56 -0.19 -13.15
CA ASP A 13 -8.22 1.11 -13.71
C ASP A 13 -9.48 1.85 -14.16
N GLY A 14 -9.69 3.07 -13.64
CA GLY A 14 -10.89 3.86 -13.90
C GLY A 14 -12.18 3.35 -13.22
N GLU A 15 -12.12 2.26 -12.45
CA GLU A 15 -13.28 1.74 -11.71
C GLU A 15 -13.52 2.52 -10.43
N ASN A 16 -14.79 2.71 -10.06
CA ASN A 16 -15.14 3.34 -8.79
C ASN A 16 -14.99 2.34 -7.63
N LEU A 17 -14.03 2.61 -6.75
CA LEU A 17 -13.76 1.78 -5.56
C LEU A 17 -14.37 2.36 -4.27
N SER A 18 -15.26 3.36 -4.36
CA SER A 18 -15.88 4.03 -3.20
C SER A 18 -16.56 3.05 -2.27
N ASP A 19 -17.25 2.06 -2.82
CA ASP A 19 -18.02 1.09 -2.03
C ASP A 19 -17.08 0.23 -1.18
N ILE A 20 -15.94 -0.21 -1.75
CA ILE A 20 -14.92 -0.99 -1.03
C ILE A 20 -14.29 -0.15 0.09
N THR A 21 -14.01 1.12 -0.20
CA THR A 21 -13.47 2.06 0.79
C THR A 21 -14.46 2.27 1.93
N HIS A 22 -15.71 2.57 1.62
CA HIS A 22 -16.75 2.81 2.61
C HIS A 22 -17.05 1.56 3.46
N ASP A 23 -17.12 0.38 2.84
CA ASP A 23 -17.28 -0.87 3.58
C ASP A 23 -16.08 -1.15 4.50
N THR A 24 -14.87 -0.84 4.05
CA THR A 24 -13.67 -0.96 4.87
C THR A 24 -13.70 -0.01 6.06
N GLU A 25 -14.07 1.25 5.86
CA GLU A 25 -14.24 2.24 6.91
C GLU A 25 -15.29 1.80 7.93
N ARG A 26 -16.44 1.32 7.44
CA ARG A 26 -17.52 0.80 8.28
C ARG A 26 -17.04 -0.37 9.13
N CYS A 27 -16.30 -1.33 8.55
CA CYS A 27 -15.71 -2.43 9.32
C CYS A 27 -14.76 -1.93 10.42
N CYS A 28 -13.90 -0.95 10.12
CA CYS A 28 -12.99 -0.37 11.11
C CYS A 28 -13.76 0.36 12.22
N ALA A 29 -14.80 1.12 11.88
CA ALA A 29 -15.65 1.83 12.83
C ALA A 29 -16.37 0.86 13.79
N GLN A 30 -16.82 -0.30 13.30
CA GLN A 30 -17.44 -1.31 14.17
C GLN A 30 -16.50 -1.84 15.26
N ILE A 31 -15.19 -1.88 15.03
CA ILE A 31 -14.21 -2.27 16.05
C ILE A 31 -14.14 -1.23 17.17
N PHE A 32 -14.18 0.05 16.85
CA PHE A 32 -14.25 1.11 17.86
C PHE A 32 -15.59 1.12 18.60
N LEU A 33 -16.71 0.90 17.91
CA LEU A 33 -18.01 0.75 18.55
C LEU A 33 -18.06 -0.44 19.51
N ALA A 34 -17.38 -1.56 19.19
CA ALA A 34 -17.24 -2.69 20.11
C ALA A 34 -16.43 -2.30 21.36
N ALA A 35 -15.43 -1.43 21.21
CA ALA A 35 -14.69 -0.89 22.36
C ALA A 35 -15.57 0.05 23.22
N GLU A 36 -16.40 0.90 22.60
CA GLU A 36 -17.38 1.74 23.30
C GLU A 36 -18.40 0.93 24.11
N ARG A 37 -18.81 -0.22 23.58
CA ARG A 37 -19.72 -1.15 24.26
C ARG A 37 -19.04 -1.99 25.35
N ASN A 38 -17.73 -1.85 25.52
CA ASN A 38 -16.89 -2.66 26.41
C ASN A 38 -16.81 -4.15 26.04
N ASP A 39 -17.14 -4.54 24.80
CA ASP A 39 -16.96 -5.90 24.30
C ASP A 39 -15.46 -6.24 24.15
N ILE A 40 -14.65 -5.21 23.87
CA ILE A 40 -13.19 -5.25 23.84
C ILE A 40 -12.64 -3.98 24.50
N THR A 41 -11.36 -3.98 24.88
CA THR A 41 -10.71 -2.76 25.34
C THR A 41 -10.30 -1.89 24.15
N TYR A 42 -10.28 -0.56 24.33
CA TYR A 42 -9.71 0.37 23.35
C TYR A 42 -8.27 0.01 22.95
N ARG A 43 -7.47 -0.45 23.90
CA ARG A 43 -6.10 -0.92 23.63
C ARG A 43 -6.09 -2.10 22.65
N ASN A 44 -6.96 -3.08 22.86
CA ASN A 44 -7.05 -4.25 21.97
C ASN A 44 -7.59 -3.85 20.60
N ALA A 45 -8.56 -2.93 20.53
CA ALA A 45 -9.05 -2.36 19.27
C ALA A 45 -7.92 -1.71 18.47
N MET A 46 -7.11 -0.86 19.12
CA MET A 46 -5.96 -0.18 18.50
C MET A 46 -4.91 -1.17 18.01
N ILE A 47 -4.52 -2.14 18.84
CA ILE A 47 -3.54 -3.18 18.45
C ILE A 47 -4.06 -3.97 17.26
N TYR A 48 -5.31 -4.40 17.28
CA TYR A 48 -5.92 -5.17 16.20
C TYR A 48 -5.95 -4.39 14.88
N LEU A 49 -6.38 -3.12 14.90
CA LEU A 49 -6.44 -2.28 13.71
C LEU A 49 -5.06 -1.96 13.15
N ALA A 50 -4.06 -1.75 14.01
CA ALA A 50 -2.68 -1.57 13.60
C ALA A 50 -2.13 -2.84 12.93
N MET A 51 -2.25 -4.01 13.56
CA MET A 51 -1.84 -5.29 12.97
C MET A 51 -2.54 -5.55 11.63
N ARG A 52 -3.85 -5.30 11.55
CA ARG A 52 -4.63 -5.42 10.31
C ARG A 52 -4.09 -4.50 9.22
N THR A 53 -3.77 -3.25 9.57
CA THR A 53 -3.24 -2.25 8.64
C THR A 53 -1.84 -2.62 8.16
N ASN A 54 -0.97 -3.05 9.07
CA ASN A 54 0.38 -3.53 8.74
C ASN A 54 0.34 -4.66 7.71
N ARG A 55 -0.45 -5.70 7.99
CA ARG A 55 -0.60 -6.85 7.10
C ARG A 55 -1.14 -6.44 5.73
N ARG A 56 -2.06 -5.47 5.70
CA ARG A 56 -2.61 -4.91 4.46
C ARG A 56 -1.53 -4.22 3.64
N LEU A 57 -0.74 -3.35 4.26
CA LEU A 57 0.33 -2.60 3.59
C LEU A 57 1.40 -3.55 3.01
N ILE A 58 1.81 -4.58 3.75
CA ILE A 58 2.76 -5.60 3.28
C ILE A 58 2.19 -6.40 2.09
N GLN A 59 0.91 -6.78 2.14
CA GLN A 59 0.26 -7.47 1.02
C GLN A 59 0.14 -6.60 -0.23
N ASN A 60 -0.09 -5.29 -0.06
CA ASN A 60 -0.19 -4.34 -1.16
C ASN A 60 1.12 -4.23 -1.91
N ILE A 61 2.21 -3.90 -1.21
CA ILE A 61 3.51 -3.73 -1.84
C ILE A 61 3.97 -5.01 -2.53
N ARG A 62 3.73 -6.18 -1.92
CA ARG A 62 4.04 -7.48 -2.54
C ARG A 62 3.27 -7.68 -3.85
N THR A 63 1.97 -7.43 -3.84
CA THR A 63 1.13 -7.55 -5.05
C THR A 63 1.58 -6.57 -6.13
N CYS A 64 1.89 -5.32 -5.74
CA CYS A 64 2.41 -4.32 -6.67
C CYS A 64 3.71 -4.78 -7.32
N ILE A 65 4.68 -5.25 -6.54
CA ILE A 65 5.95 -5.77 -7.08
C ILE A 65 5.70 -6.95 -8.02
N ASP A 66 4.86 -7.92 -7.62
CA ASP A 66 4.52 -9.06 -8.46
C ASP A 66 3.88 -8.62 -9.79
N ASP A 67 2.94 -7.68 -9.76
CA ASP A 67 2.26 -7.18 -10.95
C ASP A 67 3.18 -6.37 -11.87
N ILE A 68 4.13 -5.61 -11.31
CA ILE A 68 5.18 -4.90 -12.07
C ILE A 68 6.11 -5.90 -12.74
N CYS A 69 6.62 -6.89 -12.00
CA CYS A 69 7.49 -7.94 -12.52
C CYS A 69 6.81 -8.72 -13.65
N ASN A 70 5.51 -8.99 -13.52
CA ASN A 70 4.70 -9.70 -14.51
C ASN A 70 4.15 -8.78 -15.63
N LYS A 71 4.59 -7.53 -15.72
CA LYS A 71 4.18 -6.54 -16.73
C LYS A 71 2.66 -6.36 -16.81
N LYS A 72 1.96 -6.43 -15.68
CA LYS A 72 0.51 -6.24 -15.62
C LYS A 72 0.07 -4.79 -15.52
N VAL A 73 0.95 -3.88 -15.10
CA VAL A 73 0.73 -2.43 -15.15
C VAL A 73 0.80 -1.98 -16.62
N LYS A 74 -0.25 -1.32 -17.11
CA LYS A 74 -0.40 -0.97 -18.54
C LYS A 74 -0.46 0.52 -18.82
N THR A 75 -0.96 1.32 -17.88
CA THR A 75 -1.20 2.76 -18.09
C THR A 75 -0.32 3.62 -17.19
N PRO A 76 0.01 4.86 -17.60
CA PRO A 76 0.67 5.82 -16.72
C PRO A 76 -0.12 6.10 -15.42
N ALA A 77 -1.45 6.15 -15.50
CA ALA A 77 -2.31 6.32 -14.33
C ALA A 77 -2.16 5.16 -13.33
N GLN A 78 -2.15 3.92 -13.81
CA GLN A 78 -1.84 2.76 -12.98
C GLN A 78 -0.42 2.82 -12.41
N ALA A 79 0.58 3.21 -13.21
CA ALA A 79 1.96 3.33 -12.73
C ALA A 79 2.05 4.32 -11.56
N GLN A 80 1.36 5.47 -11.65
CA GLN A 80 1.26 6.44 -10.57
C GLN A 80 0.59 5.86 -9.33
N ALA A 81 -0.53 5.15 -9.48
CA ALA A 81 -1.23 4.52 -8.35
C ALA A 81 -0.35 3.45 -7.67
N TYR A 82 0.42 2.70 -8.45
CA TYR A 82 1.32 1.67 -7.92
C TYR A 82 2.50 2.28 -7.18
N ILE A 83 3.08 3.39 -7.66
CA ILE A 83 4.10 4.16 -6.92
C ILE A 83 3.59 4.49 -5.52
N TRP A 84 2.34 4.96 -5.42
CA TRP A 84 1.75 5.28 -4.12
C TRP A 84 1.63 4.09 -3.19
N MET A 85 1.17 2.96 -3.73
CA MET A 85 1.05 1.72 -2.96
C MET A 85 2.41 1.17 -2.52
N LEU A 86 3.47 1.35 -3.32
CA LEU A 86 4.84 0.98 -2.95
C LEU A 86 5.37 1.83 -1.79
N LEU A 87 5.05 3.12 -1.73
CA LEU A 87 5.54 4.02 -0.66
C LEU A 87 4.82 3.86 0.66
N GLN A 88 3.55 3.47 0.60
CA GLN A 88 2.65 3.53 1.74
C GLN A 88 3.20 2.85 3.02
N PRO A 89 3.86 1.67 2.97
CA PRO A 89 4.46 1.07 4.16
C PRO A 89 5.51 1.98 4.82
N TYR A 90 6.34 2.68 4.04
CA TYR A 90 7.46 3.47 4.56
C TYR A 90 7.02 4.83 5.12
N SER A 91 5.87 5.34 4.67
CA SER A 91 5.29 6.58 5.22
C SER A 91 4.34 6.33 6.39
N SER A 92 3.72 5.14 6.48
CA SER A 92 2.61 4.88 7.41
C SER A 92 2.98 3.97 8.59
N LEU A 93 4.02 3.14 8.49
CA LEU A 93 4.44 2.26 9.58
C LEU A 93 5.34 3.01 10.57
N ASP A 94 4.72 3.57 11.60
CA ASP A 94 5.44 4.20 12.72
C ASP A 94 6.04 3.17 13.70
N GLY A 95 6.73 3.65 14.74
CA GLY A 95 7.37 2.77 15.73
C GLY A 95 6.41 1.82 16.45
N PHE A 96 5.15 2.20 16.64
CA PHE A 96 4.13 1.34 17.22
C PHE A 96 3.72 0.23 16.25
N CYS A 97 3.44 0.58 15.00
CA CYS A 97 3.16 -0.37 13.93
C CYS A 97 4.31 -1.35 13.74
N LEU A 98 5.55 -0.88 13.69
CA LEU A 98 6.74 -1.72 13.55
C LEU A 98 6.88 -2.69 14.73
N ALA A 99 6.63 -2.25 15.96
CA ALA A 99 6.70 -3.12 17.14
C ALA A 99 5.71 -4.30 17.09
N LEU A 100 4.57 -4.13 16.42
CA LEU A 100 3.53 -5.14 16.28
C LEU A 100 3.74 -6.13 15.13
N LEU A 101 4.75 -5.94 14.29
CA LEU A 101 5.06 -6.89 13.22
C LEU A 101 5.60 -8.21 13.77
N SER A 102 5.06 -9.31 13.26
CA SER A 102 5.65 -10.63 13.45
C SER A 102 7.04 -10.72 12.79
N ALA A 103 7.83 -11.74 13.16
CA ALA A 103 9.14 -11.96 12.56
C ALA A 103 9.05 -12.16 11.03
N GLU A 104 8.04 -12.92 10.57
CA GLU A 104 7.78 -13.15 9.15
C GLU A 104 7.42 -11.85 8.43
N GLU A 105 6.56 -11.01 9.01
CA GLU A 105 6.17 -9.73 8.41
C GLU A 105 7.35 -8.75 8.32
N ARG A 106 8.27 -8.77 9.29
CA ARG A 106 9.50 -7.97 9.24
C ARG A 106 10.43 -8.44 8.13
N GLU A 107 10.69 -9.74 8.05
CA GLU A 107 11.52 -10.31 6.98
C GLU A 107 10.93 -10.03 5.59
N GLN A 108 9.60 -10.13 5.45
CA GLN A 108 8.90 -9.75 4.23
C GLN A 108 9.09 -8.27 3.92
N LEU A 109 8.91 -7.38 4.90
CA LEU A 109 9.08 -5.95 4.69
C LEU A 109 10.52 -5.59 4.27
N ASP A 110 11.53 -6.23 4.86
CA ASP A 110 12.95 -6.04 4.50
C ASP A 110 13.23 -6.52 3.06
N MET A 111 12.69 -7.69 2.69
CA MET A 111 12.79 -8.21 1.32
C MET A 111 12.13 -7.25 0.33
N LEU A 112 10.92 -6.77 0.63
CA LEU A 112 10.17 -5.86 -0.23
C LEU A 112 10.89 -4.50 -0.36
N ALA A 113 11.51 -4.01 0.71
CA ALA A 113 12.33 -2.81 0.70
C ALA A 113 13.52 -2.93 -0.26
N SER A 114 14.16 -4.10 -0.30
CA SER A 114 15.27 -4.34 -1.25
C SER A 114 14.83 -4.34 -2.72
N GLN A 115 13.59 -4.74 -3.01
CA GLN A 115 13.02 -4.82 -4.36
C GLN A 115 12.38 -3.50 -4.82
N THR A 116 12.00 -2.65 -3.86
CA THR A 116 11.27 -1.41 -4.10
C THR A 116 11.98 -0.49 -5.12
N PRO A 117 13.30 -0.22 -5.03
CA PRO A 117 14.00 0.64 -5.99
C PRO A 117 13.89 0.19 -7.45
N ASP A 118 13.93 -1.12 -7.71
CA ASP A 118 13.84 -1.65 -9.07
C ASP A 118 12.40 -1.62 -9.60
N ALA A 119 11.41 -1.87 -8.74
CA ALA A 119 10.00 -1.68 -9.08
C ALA A 119 9.73 -0.21 -9.46
N PHE A 120 10.27 0.73 -8.68
CA PHE A 120 10.22 2.16 -8.97
C PHE A 120 10.85 2.52 -10.31
N ARG A 121 12.03 1.95 -10.60
CA ARG A 121 12.74 2.17 -11.85
C ARG A 121 11.89 1.75 -13.05
N GLU A 122 11.20 0.64 -12.94
CA GLU A 122 10.35 0.12 -14.00
C GLU A 122 9.12 1.01 -14.23
N LEU A 123 8.46 1.43 -13.16
CA LEU A 123 7.33 2.36 -13.25
C LEU A 123 7.75 3.73 -13.78
N GLY A 124 8.90 4.26 -13.34
CA GLY A 124 9.43 5.54 -13.79
C GLY A 124 9.68 5.58 -15.30
N ARG A 125 10.18 4.48 -15.89
CA ARG A 125 10.33 4.36 -17.36
C ARG A 125 9.00 4.43 -18.10
N MET A 126 7.91 3.94 -17.50
CA MET A 126 6.57 4.04 -18.09
C MET A 126 6.02 5.47 -18.05
N LEU A 127 6.33 6.22 -16.98
CA LEU A 127 5.89 7.61 -16.82
C LEU A 127 6.70 8.58 -17.68
N HIS A 128 8.01 8.35 -17.82
CA HIS A 128 8.93 9.21 -18.57
C HIS A 128 9.77 8.40 -19.58
N PRO A 129 9.16 7.92 -20.68
CA PRO A 129 9.86 7.14 -21.69
C PRO A 129 10.89 8.02 -22.42
N GLY A 130 12.17 7.84 -22.11
CA GLY A 130 13.30 8.55 -22.73
C GLY A 130 14.19 9.32 -21.75
N ASP A 131 13.79 9.44 -20.48
CA ASP A 131 14.62 10.05 -19.46
C ASP A 131 15.39 8.99 -18.68
N ASN A 132 16.71 8.96 -18.87
CA ASN A 132 17.61 8.06 -18.13
C ASN A 132 17.86 8.52 -16.69
N ARG A 133 17.24 9.63 -16.25
CA ARG A 133 17.42 10.23 -14.93
C ARG A 133 16.54 9.57 -13.88
N LEU A 134 16.90 8.34 -13.55
CA LEU A 134 16.40 7.66 -12.35
C LEU A 134 16.88 8.33 -11.04
N ASP A 135 17.76 9.33 -11.15
CA ASP A 135 18.15 10.26 -10.09
C ASP A 135 17.03 11.25 -9.69
N GLU A 136 15.97 11.37 -10.49
CA GLU A 136 14.81 12.22 -10.21
C GLU A 136 13.71 11.50 -9.43
N LEU A 137 13.94 10.25 -8.98
CA LEU A 137 13.02 9.51 -8.12
C LEU A 137 12.55 10.35 -6.91
N PRO A 138 13.43 11.06 -6.18
CA PRO A 138 12.99 11.97 -5.11
C PRO A 138 12.07 13.10 -5.62
N GLY A 139 12.29 13.59 -6.85
CA GLY A 139 11.45 14.58 -7.52
C GLY A 139 10.07 14.02 -7.88
N MET A 140 10.00 12.80 -8.42
CA MET A 140 8.74 12.11 -8.72
C MET A 140 7.93 11.80 -7.45
N LEU A 141 8.61 11.43 -6.36
CA LEU A 141 7.97 11.27 -5.05
C LEU A 141 7.41 12.61 -4.55
N MET A 142 8.17 13.70 -4.68
CA MET A 142 7.70 15.04 -4.30
C MET A 142 6.53 15.51 -5.17
N GLU A 143 6.58 15.35 -6.50
CA GLU A 143 5.47 15.71 -7.40
C GLU A 143 4.21 14.92 -7.08
N ALA A 144 4.34 13.60 -6.89
CA ALA A 144 3.24 12.76 -6.47
C ALA A 144 2.61 13.35 -5.19
N PHE A 145 3.41 13.55 -4.13
CA PHE A 145 2.95 14.10 -2.85
C PHE A 145 2.30 15.48 -2.97
N ILE A 146 2.84 16.37 -3.78
CA ILE A 146 2.29 17.71 -3.99
C ILE A 146 0.96 17.66 -4.73
N HIS A 147 0.79 16.77 -5.71
CA HIS A 147 -0.46 16.65 -6.48
C HIS A 147 -1.61 15.95 -5.75
N THR A 148 -1.33 15.33 -4.60
CA THR A 148 -2.34 14.72 -3.72
C THR A 148 -2.77 15.59 -2.53
N LEU A 149 -2.21 16.80 -2.39
CA LEU A 149 -2.63 17.83 -1.42
C LEU A 149 -3.56 18.85 -2.08
#